data_AF-A0A553JJH0-F1
#
_entry.id   AF-A0A553JJH0-F1
#
_cell.length_a   1.000
_cell.length_b   1.000
_cell.length_c   1.000
_cell.angle_alpha   90.00
_cell.angle_beta   90.00
_cell.angle_gamma   90.00
#
_symmetry.space_group_name_H-M   'P 1'
#
loop_
_entity.id
_entity.type
_entity.pdbx_description
1 polymer ?
#
loop_
_entity_poly.entity_id
_entity_poly.type
_entity_poly.pdbx_seq_one_letter_code
_entity_poly.pdbx_strand_id
1 'polypeptide(L)' 'MRKLIYQGYILTNAKGLTDTWTLTISGQCRTGSLFELRRQINFYCELGVLPPTKLNKQTGTKTNPAIERIPPRRYLIK' A
#
# COMPACT_ATOMS: atom_id res chain seq x y z
N MET A 1 15.16 1.07 -9.97
CA MET A 1 14.47 0.14 -9.04
C MET A 1 15.36 -1.05 -8.76
N ARG A 2 15.61 -1.40 -7.50
CA ARG A 2 16.38 -2.60 -7.11
C ARG A 2 15.44 -3.66 -6.57
N LYS A 3 15.71 -4.93 -6.87
CA LYS A 3 14.97 -6.10 -6.35
C LYS A 3 15.96 -7.08 -5.76
N LEU A 4 15.62 -7.65 -4.61
CA LEU A 4 16.41 -8.65 -3.91
C LEU A 4 15.48 -9.82 -3.56
N ILE A 5 15.95 -11.04 -3.80
CA ILE A 5 15.27 -12.25 -3.36
C ILE A 5 16.02 -12.77 -2.13
N TYR A 6 15.32 -12.98 -1.03
CA TYR A 6 15.88 -13.48 0.22
C TYR A 6 14.95 -14.52 0.82
N GLN A 7 15.42 -15.77 0.96
CA GLN A 7 14.63 -16.88 1.52
C GLN A 7 13.27 -17.09 0.83
N GLY A 8 13.22 -16.87 -0.49
CA GLY A 8 11.98 -16.94 -1.27
C GLY A 8 11.10 -15.68 -1.22
N TYR A 9 11.43 -14.69 -0.37
CA TYR A 9 10.73 -13.42 -0.30
C TYR A 9 11.33 -12.38 -1.23
N ILE A 10 10.46 -11.54 -1.79
CA ILE A 10 10.84 -10.45 -2.67
C ILE A 10 10.90 -9.16 -1.84
N LEU A 11 12.07 -8.53 -1.83
CA LEU A 11 12.27 -7.18 -1.35
C LEU A 11 12.49 -6.26 -2.56
N THR A 12 11.81 -5.13 -2.58
CA THR A 12 11.93 -4.12 -3.62
C THR A 12 12.42 -2.81 -3.02
N ASN A 13 13.14 -2.03 -3.80
CA ASN A 13 13.63 -0.73 -3.38
C ASN A 13 13.48 0.25 -4.55
N ALA A 14 12.56 1.20 -4.36
CA ALA A 14 12.28 2.22 -5.37
C ALA A 14 13.34 3.33 -5.37
N LYS A 15 13.84 3.73 -4.19
CA LYS A 15 14.65 4.94 -3.99
C LYS A 15 16.17 4.68 -4.00
N GLY A 16 16.59 3.42 -3.91
CA GLY A 16 18.01 3.02 -3.87
C GLY A 16 18.68 3.19 -2.50
N LEU A 17 17.95 3.63 -1.47
CA LEU A 17 18.47 3.79 -0.11
C LEU A 17 18.28 2.51 0.71
N THR A 18 19.24 2.17 1.57
CA THR A 18 19.22 0.99 2.45
C THR A 18 18.07 0.93 3.45
N ASP A 19 17.42 2.07 3.70
CA ASP A 19 16.35 2.20 4.70
C ASP A 19 14.95 2.22 4.06
N THR A 20 14.88 2.04 2.75
CA THR A 20 13.64 2.19 1.95
C THR A 20 13.28 0.92 1.19
N TRP A 21 13.63 -0.24 1.76
CA TRP A 21 13.22 -1.52 1.20
C TRP A 21 11.77 -1.79 1.53
N THR A 22 11.06 -2.42 0.61
CA THR A 22 9.67 -2.84 0.75
C THR A 22 9.61 -4.34 0.60
N LEU A 23 9.19 -5.01 1.66
CA LEU A 23 8.93 -6.44 1.73
C LEU A 23 7.45 -6.69 1.48
N THR A 24 7.16 -7.59 0.53
CA THR A 24 5.79 -8.02 0.25
C THR A 24 5.59 -9.45 0.72
N ILE A 25 4.74 -9.65 1.73
CA ILE A 25 4.37 -10.98 2.26
C ILE A 25 2.84 -11.09 2.24
N SER A 26 2.32 -12.08 1.53
CA SER A 26 0.87 -12.39 1.49
C SER A 26 -0.03 -11.19 1.17
N GLY A 27 0.44 -10.23 0.36
CA GLY A 27 -0.32 -9.01 0.04
C GLY A 27 -0.22 -7.89 1.10
N GLN A 28 0.58 -8.07 2.15
CA GLN A 28 1.03 -6.98 3.01
C GLN A 28 2.35 -6.42 2.46
N CYS A 29 2.43 -5.10 2.34
CA CYS A 29 3.66 -4.40 2.03
C CYS A 29 4.17 -3.70 3.29
N ARG A 30 5.41 -3.99 3.69
CA ARG A 30 6.08 -3.32 4.81
C ARG A 30 7.34 -2.65 4.30
N THR A 31 7.51 -1.37 4.62
CA THR A 31 8.69 -0.60 4.22
C THR A 31 9.56 -0.33 5.43
N GLY A 32 10.87 -0.52 5.29
CA GLY A 32 11.85 -0.29 6.35
C GLY A 32 13.27 -0.60 5.88
N SER A 33 14.19 -0.69 6.85
CA SER A 33 15.58 -1.04 6.54
C SER A 33 15.73 -2.50 6.12
N LEU A 34 16.72 -2.77 5.28
CA LEU A 34 17.00 -4.13 4.83
C LEU A 34 17.24 -5.10 6.00
N PHE A 35 17.89 -4.62 7.06
CA PHE A 35 18.19 -5.40 8.25
C PHE A 35 16.92 -5.77 9.03
N GLU A 36 16.03 -4.80 9.26
CA GLU A 36 14.76 -5.05 9.94
C GLU A 36 13.90 -6.04 9.14
N LEU A 37 13.82 -5.87 7.82
CA LEU A 37 13.02 -6.75 6.97
C LEU A 37 13.56 -8.19 6.97
N ARG A 38 14.88 -8.37 6.92
CA ARG A 38 15.50 -9.70 7.05
C ARG A 38 15.23 -10.34 8.40
N ARG A 39 15.38 -9.57 9.49
CA ARG A 39 15.06 -10.04 10.84
C ARG A 39 13.60 -10.49 10.94
N GLN A 40 12.70 -9.73 10.34
CA GLN A 40 11.28 -10.03 10.35
C GLN A 40 10.95 -11.30 9.54
N ILE A 41 11.62 -11.49 8.39
CA ILE A 41 11.50 -12.74 7.60
C ILE A 41 11.96 -13.94 8.43
N ASN A 42 13.14 -13.85 9.04
CA ASN A 42 13.67 -14.94 9.87
C ASN A 42 12.71 -15.27 11.01
N PHE A 43 12.15 -14.27 11.69
CA PHE A 43 11.16 -14.47 12.75
C PHE A 43 9.91 -15.23 12.27
N TYR A 44 9.39 -14.91 11.08
CA TYR A 44 8.24 -15.66 10.53
C TYR A 44 8.60 -17.07 10.09
N CYS A 45 9.79 -17.27 9.52
CA CYS A 45 10.29 -18.59 9.17
C CYS A 45 10.50 -19.46 10.41
N GLU A 46 11.05 -18.91 11.49
CA GLU A 46 11.26 -19.61 12.76
C GLU A 46 9.94 -19.98 13.43
N LEU A 47 8.95 -19.09 13.41
CA LEU A 47 7.63 -19.36 13.99
C LEU A 47 6.74 -20.26 13.12
N GLY A 48 7.07 -20.45 11.83
CA GLY A 48 6.22 -21.17 10.88
C GLY A 48 4.87 -20.49 10.59
N VAL A 49 4.70 -19.23 11.00
CA VAL A 49 3.47 -18.46 10.81
C VAL A 49 3.73 -17.27 9.90
N LEU A 50 2.96 -17.16 8.81
CA LEU A 50 2.94 -15.97 7.99
C LEU A 50 2.15 -14.86 8.73
N PRO A 51 2.57 -13.58 8.62
CA PRO A 51 1.81 -12.49 9.21
C PRO A 51 0.37 -12.52 8.69
N PRO A 52 -0.63 -12.38 9.57
CA PRO A 52 -2.01 -12.35 9.16
C PRO A 52 -2.19 -11.21 8.16
N THR A 53 -2.80 -11.53 7.02
CA THR A 53 -3.15 -10.56 6.00
C THR A 53 -4.16 -9.59 6.61
N LYS A 54 -3.68 -8.45 7.10
CA LYS A 54 -4.55 -7.32 7.42
C LYS A 54 -5.07 -6.82 6.09
N LEU A 55 -6.23 -7.33 5.66
CA LEU A 55 -6.95 -6.78 4.51
C LEU A 55 -6.98 -5.27 4.73
N ASN A 56 -6.17 -4.55 3.97
CA ASN A 56 -6.06 -3.12 4.11
C ASN A 56 -7.44 -2.60 3.74
N LYS A 57 -8.22 -2.15 4.73
CA LYS A 57 -9.45 -1.40 4.50
C LYS A 57 -9.04 -0.07 3.87
N GLN A 58 -8.65 -0.11 2.61
CA GLN A 58 -8.69 1.05 1.74
C GLN A 58 -10.17 1.28 1.46
N THR A 59 -10.87 1.88 2.41
CA THR A 59 -12.08 2.62 2.11
C THR A 59 -11.64 3.79 1.23
N GLY A 60 -11.61 3.55 -0.07
CA GLY A 60 -11.61 4.62 -1.05
C GLY A 60 -12.93 5.38 -0.92
N THR A 61 -12.92 6.48 -0.17
CA THR A 61 -13.95 7.50 -0.32
C THR A 61 -13.58 8.32 -1.56
N LYS A 62 -14.21 7.89 -2.65
CA LYS A 62 -14.29 8.56 -3.93
C LYS A 62 -14.76 10.01 -3.74
N THR A 63 -13.99 10.93 -4.33
CA THR A 63 -14.44 12.09 -5.13
C THR A 63 -15.64 12.92 -4.67
N ASN A 64 -15.35 14.21 -4.41
CA ASN A 64 -16.29 15.36 -4.40
C ASN A 64 -17.55 15.18 -5.27
N PRO A 65 -18.76 15.42 -4.75
CA PRO A 65 -19.88 15.76 -5.62
C PRO A 65 -19.71 17.23 -6.03
N ALA A 66 -19.30 17.45 -7.28
CA ALA A 66 -19.47 18.73 -7.94
C ALA A 66 -20.98 19.05 -7.96
N ILE A 67 -21.38 20.08 -7.22
CA ILE A 67 -22.74 20.61 -7.21
C ILE A 67 -23.01 21.17 -8.61
N GLU A 68 -23.81 20.45 -9.40
CA GLU A 68 -24.35 20.92 -10.68
C GLU A 68 -25.16 22.20 -10.44
N ARG A 69 -24.62 23.33 -10.87
CA ARG A 69 -25.33 24.62 -10.88
C ARG A 69 -26.38 24.57 -12.01
N ILE A 70 -27.61 24.25 -11.65
CA ILE A 70 -28.78 24.38 -12.54
C ILE A 70 -29.01 25.89 -12.80
N PRO A 71 -29.12 26.36 -14.06
CA PRO A 71 -29.44 27.76 -14.33
C PRO A 71 -30.93 28.03 -14.05
N PRO A 72 -31.31 29.22 -13.52
CA PRO A 72 -32.71 29.52 -13.22
C PRO A 72 -33.52 29.67 -14.51
N ARG A 73 -34.63 28.91 -14.59
CA ARG A 73 -35.68 29.09 -15.62
C ARG A 73 -36.21 30.53 -15.57
N ARG A 74 -36.01 31.29 -16.65
CA ARG A 74 -36.78 32.51 -16.94
C ARG A 74 -38.25 32.12 -17.08
N TYR A 75 -39.12 32.59 -16.18
CA TYR A 75 -40.56 32.59 -16.42
C TYR A 75 -40.94 33.82 -17.24
N LEU A 76 -41.61 33.56 -18.37
CA LEU A 76 -42.23 34.52 -19.26
C LEU A 76 -43.53 35.00 -18.59
N ILE A 77 -43.65 36.29 -18.29
CA ILE A 77 -44.89 36.90 -17.78
C ILE A 77 -45.73 37.32 -18.99
N LYS A 78 -47.02 36.95 -19.00
CA LYS A 78 -48.04 37.50 -19.90
C LYS A 78 -48.70 38.72 -19.25
#